data_AF-A0A1H1ZSV7-F1
#
_entry.id   AF-A0A1H1ZSV7-F1
#
_cell.length_a   1.000
_cell.length_b   1.000
_cell.length_c   1.000
_cell.angle_alpha   90.00
_cell.angle_beta   90.00
_cell.angle_gamma   90.00
#
_symmetry.space_group_name_H-M   'P 1'
#
loop_
_entity.id
_entity.type
_entity.pdbx_description
1 polymer ?
#
loop_
_entity_poly.entity_id
_entity_poly.type
_entity_poly.pdbx_seq_one_letter_code
_entity_poly.pdbx_strand_id
1 'polypeptide(L)'
;MAGGDVAQRPQYLGSDRLDDLARMILELTTELWILKDRTIVLEHLLAEHGVVSPGAVDLFQPGTDLAQSLRDEREALVRRVMGAVLTSDERLALALGKK
;
A
#
# COMPACT_ATOMS: atom_id res chain seq x y z
N MET A 1 -11.86 -15.67 29.98
CA MET A 1 -12.54 -14.37 29.77
C MET A 1 -13.26 -14.47 28.43
N ALA A 2 -14.58 -14.57 28.48
CA ALA A 2 -15.44 -14.83 27.33
C ALA A 2 -15.30 -13.71 26.29
N GLY A 3 -14.96 -14.08 25.06
CA GLY A 3 -14.99 -13.17 23.92
C GLY A 3 -16.42 -12.68 23.73
N GLY A 4 -16.59 -11.36 23.78
CA GLY A 4 -17.88 -10.71 23.59
C GLY A 4 -18.51 -11.13 22.27
N ASP A 5 -19.84 -11.19 22.28
CA ASP A 5 -20.73 -11.52 21.18
C ASP A 5 -20.36 -10.74 19.91
N VAL A 6 -19.55 -11.35 19.05
CA VAL A 6 -19.32 -10.87 17.68
C VAL A 6 -20.58 -11.22 16.92
N ALA A 7 -21.46 -10.23 16.77
CA ALA A 7 -22.64 -10.30 15.91
C ALA A 7 -22.33 -11.14 14.66
N GLN A 8 -23.14 -12.17 14.38
CA GLN A 8 -22.90 -13.12 13.30
C GLN A 8 -22.60 -12.36 12.01
N ARG A 9 -21.32 -12.33 11.63
CA ARG A 9 -20.89 -11.64 10.42
C ARG A 9 -21.37 -12.44 9.22
N PRO A 10 -21.87 -11.78 8.16
CA PRO A 10 -22.20 -12.47 6.93
C PRO A 10 -20.96 -13.17 6.37
N GLN A 11 -21.14 -14.43 5.98
CA GLN A 11 -20.11 -15.28 5.41
C GLN A 11 -20.24 -15.27 3.89
N TYR A 12 -19.19 -14.87 3.18
CA TYR A 12 -19.23 -14.69 1.72
C TYR A 12 -18.42 -15.77 0.99
N LEU A 13 -17.29 -16.17 1.57
CA LEU A 13 -16.32 -17.09 0.97
C LEU A 13 -16.31 -18.48 1.64
N GLY A 14 -17.29 -18.77 2.50
CA GLY A 14 -17.44 -20.06 3.18
C GLY A 14 -16.35 -20.35 4.23
N SER A 15 -15.55 -19.35 4.60
CA SER A 15 -14.56 -19.42 5.65
C SER A 15 -14.37 -18.04 6.28
N ASP A 16 -14.53 -17.97 7.60
CA ASP A 16 -14.38 -16.70 8.34
C ASP A 16 -12.99 -16.08 8.13
N ARG A 17 -11.95 -16.91 8.00
CA ARG A 17 -10.58 -16.44 7.72
C ARG A 17 -10.44 -15.83 6.32
N LEU A 18 -11.10 -16.43 5.32
CA LEU A 18 -11.10 -15.89 3.96
C LEU A 18 -11.92 -14.61 3.88
N ASP A 19 -13.05 -14.55 4.58
CA ASP A 19 -13.88 -13.35 4.66
C ASP A 19 -13.18 -12.19 5.38
N ASP A 20 -12.43 -12.48 6.44
CA ASP A 20 -11.63 -11.46 7.13
C ASP A 20 -10.45 -10.95 6.26
N LEU A 21 -9.81 -11.84 5.48
CA LEU A 21 -8.79 -11.43 4.49
C LEU A 21 -9.39 -10.60 3.35
N ALA A 22 -10.54 -11.02 2.83
CA ALA A 22 -11.25 -10.29 1.77
C ALA A 22 -11.65 -8.89 2.26
N ARG A 23 -12.17 -8.78 3.49
CA ARG A 23 -12.48 -7.48 4.09
C ARG A 23 -11.22 -6.62 4.21
N MET A 24 -10.12 -7.17 4.73
CA MET A 24 -8.86 -6.44 4.82
C MET A 24 -8.38 -5.91 3.46
N ILE A 25 -8.44 -6.72 2.40
CA ILE A 25 -8.06 -6.30 1.04
C ILE A 25 -9.00 -5.22 0.50
N LEU A 26 -10.30 -5.33 0.74
CA LEU A 26 -11.28 -4.32 0.33
C LEU A 26 -11.03 -2.98 1.02
N GLU A 27 -10.80 -2.97 2.34
CA GLU A 27 -10.45 -1.76 3.08
C GLU A 27 -9.14 -1.13 2.53
N LEU A 28 -8.10 -1.93 2.29
CA LEU A 28 -6.85 -1.45 1.70
C LEU A 28 -7.05 -0.89 0.29
N THR A 29 -7.93 -1.49 -0.52
CA THR A 29 -8.26 -1.02 -1.86
C THR A 29 -8.99 0.32 -1.82
N THR A 30 -9.88 0.50 -0.84
CA THR A 30 -10.56 1.78 -0.58
C THR A 30 -9.55 2.88 -0.26
N GLU A 31 -8.60 2.61 0.65
CA GLU A 31 -7.56 3.58 0.99
C GLU A 31 -6.65 3.91 -0.21
N LEU A 32 -6.32 2.91 -1.04
CA LEU A 32 -5.57 3.12 -2.27
C LEU A 32 -6.34 3.99 -3.28
N TRP A 33 -7.65 3.79 -3.38
CA TRP A 33 -8.51 4.64 -4.21
C TRP A 33 -8.54 6.08 -3.71
N ILE A 34 -8.67 6.30 -2.40
CA ILE A 34 -8.64 7.64 -1.80
C ILE A 34 -7.31 8.33 -2.11
N LEU A 35 -6.19 7.63 -2.00
CA LEU A 35 -4.88 8.19 -2.34
C LEU A 35 -4.80 8.57 -3.84
N LYS A 36 -5.28 7.68 -4.73
CA LYS A 36 -5.33 7.94 -6.17
C LYS A 36 -6.20 9.15 -6.50
N ASP A 37 -7.40 9.23 -5.91
CA ASP A 37 -8.32 10.35 -6.08
C ASP A 37 -7.67 11.67 -5.66
N ARG A 38 -7.01 11.69 -4.50
CA ARG A 38 -6.26 12.85 -4.04
C ARG A 38 -5.13 13.26 -5.00
N THR A 39 -4.41 12.31 -5.58
CA THR A 39 -3.38 12.60 -6.60
C THR A 39 -4.01 13.23 -7.85
N ILE A 40 -5.13 12.70 -8.34
CA ILE A 40 -5.86 13.26 -9.49
C ILE A 40 -6.30 14.71 -9.19
N VAL A 41 -6.88 14.94 -8.01
CA VAL A 41 -7.30 16.29 -7.60
C VAL A 41 -6.10 17.24 -7.49
N LEU A 42 -4.98 16.79 -6.92
CA LEU A 42 -3.76 17.61 -6.84
C LEU A 42 -3.22 17.97 -8.22
N GLU A 43 -3.15 17.02 -9.16
CA GLU A 43 -2.72 17.29 -10.53
C GLU A 43 -3.66 18.28 -11.23
N HIS A 44 -4.97 18.14 -11.03
CA HIS A 44 -5.95 19.08 -11.56
C HIS A 44 -5.74 20.50 -11.03
N LEU A 45 -5.61 20.66 -9.70
CA LEU A 45 -5.41 21.97 -9.07
C LEU A 45 -4.09 22.62 -9.51
N LEU A 46 -3.01 21.83 -9.61
CA LEU A 46 -1.73 22.33 -10.08
C LEU A 46 -1.79 22.77 -11.55
N ALA A 47 -2.54 22.06 -12.39
CA ALA A 47 -2.75 22.44 -13.78
C ALA A 47 -3.64 23.69 -13.91
N GLU A 48 -4.70 23.79 -13.12
CA GLU A 48 -5.58 24.97 -13.06
C GLU A 48 -4.79 26.23 -12.67
N HIS A 49 -3.84 26.10 -11.74
CA HIS A 49 -2.94 27.18 -11.34
C HIS A 49 -1.72 27.36 -12.25
N GLY A 50 -1.60 26.61 -13.35
CA GLY A 50 -0.50 26.73 -14.31
C GLY A 50 0.88 26.29 -13.78
N VAL A 51 0.92 25.49 -12.71
CA VAL A 51 2.17 24.98 -12.10
C VAL A 51 2.71 23.78 -12.86
N VAL A 52 1.84 22.88 -13.31
CA VAL A 52 2.20 21.70 -14.11
C VAL A 52 1.33 21.66 -15.37
N SER A 53 1.87 21.14 -16.48
CA SER A 53 1.04 20.89 -17.66
C SER A 53 0.17 19.65 -17.45
N PRO A 54 -1.05 19.59 -18.01
CA PRO A 54 -1.84 18.36 -18.03
C PRO A 54 -1.02 17.18 -18.57
N GLY A 55 -1.07 16.03 -17.89
CA GLY A 55 -0.30 14.83 -18.26
C GLY A 55 1.21 14.94 -17.99
N ALA A 56 1.70 16.01 -17.33
CA ALA A 56 3.10 16.14 -16.97
C ALA A 56 3.60 14.95 -16.15
N VAL A 57 2.79 14.47 -15.20
CA VAL A 57 3.15 13.35 -14.32
C VAL A 57 3.35 12.06 -15.12
N ASP A 58 2.45 11.75 -16.05
CA ASP A 58 2.54 10.53 -16.88
C ASP A 58 3.73 10.56 -17.84
N LEU A 59 4.07 11.75 -18.36
CA LEU A 59 5.17 11.94 -19.30
C LEU A 59 6.52 12.18 -18.60
N PHE A 60 6.52 12.39 -17.29
CA PHE A 60 7.70 12.76 -16.54
C PHE A 60 8.72 11.61 -16.52
N GLN A 61 9.92 11.89 -17.02
CA GLN A 61 11.06 10.99 -16.90
C GLN A 61 11.98 11.48 -15.79
N PRO A 62 12.11 10.74 -14.68
CA PRO A 62 12.98 11.14 -13.59
C PRO A 62 14.45 11.10 -14.04
N GLY A 63 15.21 12.13 -13.68
CA GLY A 63 16.68 12.11 -13.80
C GLY A 63 17.32 11.05 -12.91
N THR A 64 18.63 10.83 -13.06
CA THR A 64 19.39 9.75 -12.37
C THR A 64 19.13 9.69 -10.87
N ASP A 65 19.15 10.84 -10.20
CA ASP A 65 19.11 10.92 -8.74
C ASP A 65 17.70 10.63 -8.21
N LEU A 66 16.69 11.19 -8.86
CA LEU A 66 15.28 10.93 -8.53
C LEU A 66 14.90 9.48 -8.86
N ALA A 67 15.38 8.94 -9.99
CA ALA A 67 15.15 7.55 -10.34
C ALA A 67 15.77 6.61 -9.30
N GLN A 68 16.97 6.90 -8.79
CA GLN A 68 17.58 6.12 -7.72
C GLN A 68 16.74 6.18 -6.45
N SER A 69 16.31 7.38 -6.03
CA SER A 69 15.48 7.56 -4.84
C SER A 69 14.16 6.78 -4.94
N LEU A 70 13.50 6.81 -6.10
CA LEU A 70 12.28 6.04 -6.35
C LEU A 70 12.52 4.53 -6.31
N ARG A 71 13.68 4.05 -6.79
CA ARG A 71 14.06 2.64 -6.68
C ARG A 71 14.24 2.23 -5.21
N ASP A 72 14.94 3.04 -4.43
CA ASP A 72 15.23 2.75 -3.02
C ASP A 72 13.93 2.70 -2.19
N GLU A 73 13.03 3.66 -2.41
CA GLU A 73 11.71 3.69 -1.77
C GLU A 73 10.87 2.46 -2.15
N ARG A 74 10.87 2.08 -3.44
CA ARG A 74 10.19 0.87 -3.90
C ARG A 74 10.76 -0.38 -3.24
N GLU A 75 12.08 -0.52 -3.19
CA GLU A 75 12.71 -1.67 -2.54
C GLU A 75 12.42 -1.73 -1.04
N ALA A 76 12.38 -0.59 -0.36
CA ALA A 76 12.02 -0.50 1.05
C ALA A 76 10.56 -0.93 1.25
N LEU A 77 9.65 -0.49 0.38
CA LEU A 77 8.25 -0.92 0.41
C LEU A 77 8.11 -2.43 0.19
N VAL A 78 8.74 -2.97 -0.85
CA VAL A 78 8.72 -4.41 -1.15
C VAL A 78 9.24 -5.22 0.04
N ARG A 79 10.36 -4.81 0.64
CA ARG A 79 10.91 -5.47 1.83
C ARG A 79 9.94 -5.44 3.01
N ARG A 80 9.27 -4.32 3.28
CA ARG A 80 8.26 -4.20 4.34
C ARG A 80 7.07 -5.13 4.09
N VAL A 81 6.56 -5.17 2.86
CA VAL A 81 5.40 -5.99 2.48
C VAL A 81 5.74 -7.49 2.55
N MET A 82 6.82 -7.92 1.90
CA MET A 82 7.21 -9.33 1.90
C MET A 82 7.65 -9.80 3.29
N GLY A 83 8.31 -8.94 4.05
CA GLY A 83 8.71 -9.24 5.42
C GLY A 83 7.54 -9.37 6.39
N ALA A 84 6.36 -8.81 6.09
CA ALA A 84 5.18 -8.92 6.96
C ALA A 84 4.62 -10.35 7.06
N VAL A 85 4.96 -11.22 6.10
CA VAL A 85 4.55 -12.64 6.10
C VAL A 85 5.48 -13.49 6.99
N LEU A 86 6.66 -12.98 7.34
CA LEU A 86 7.63 -13.68 8.16
C LEU A 86 7.29 -13.58 9.65
N THR A 87 7.66 -14.61 10.41
CA THR A 87 7.58 -14.58 11.87
C THR A 87 8.54 -13.53 12.46
N SER A 88 8.32 -13.13 13.71
CA SER A 88 9.18 -12.15 14.37
C SER A 88 10.65 -12.56 14.43
N ASP A 89 10.92 -13.85 14.64
CA ASP A 89 12.28 -14.40 14.70
C ASP A 89 12.95 -14.40 13.32
N GLU A 90 12.21 -14.74 12.26
CA GLU A 90 12.70 -14.68 10.87
C GLU A 90 12.98 -13.25 10.42
N ARG A 91 12.15 -12.28 10.82
CA ARG A 91 12.40 -10.84 10.56
C ARG A 91 13.66 -10.35 11.25
N LEU A 92 13.90 -10.78 12.49
CA LEU A 92 15.11 -10.44 13.24
C LEU A 92 16.36 -11.06 12.60
N ALA A 93 16.31 -12.33 12.18
CA ALA A 93 17.41 -13.00 11.50
C ALA A 93 17.80 -12.31 10.18
N LEU A 94 16.81 -11.91 9.38
CA LEU A 94 17.00 -11.13 8.15
C LEU A 94 17.58 -9.73 8.41
N ALA A 95 17.09 -9.02 9.43
CA ALA A 95 17.62 -7.72 9.82
C ALA A 95 19.08 -7.79 10.32
N LEU A 96 19.48 -8.92 10.89
CA LEU A 96 20.83 -9.18 11.38
C LEU A 96 21.76 -9.80 10.32
N GLY A 97 21.28 -10.01 9.09
CA GLY A 97 22.08 -10.55 7.98
C GLY A 97 22.54 -12.00 8.18
N LYS A 98 21.91 -12.76 9.08
CA LYS A 98 22.23 -14.18 9.29
C LYS A 98 21.36 -15.02 8.36
N LYS A 99 22.02 -15.69 7.40
CA LYS A 99 21.42 -16.70 6.51
C LYS A 99 21.01 -17.94 7.30
#